data_AF-A0A6C0IW69-F1
#
_entry.id   AF-A0A6C0IW69-F1
#
_cell.length_a   1.000
_cell.length_b   1.000
_cell.length_c   1.000
_cell.angle_alpha   90.00
_cell.angle_beta   90.00
_cell.angle_gamma   90.00
#
_symmetry.space_group_name_H-M   'P 1'
#
loop_
_entity.id
_entity.type
_entity.pdbx_description
1 polymer ?
#
loop_
_entity_poly.entity_id
_entity_poly.type
_entity_poly.pdbx_seq_one_letter_code
_entity_poly.pdbx_strand_id
1 'polypeptide(L)'
;MEEEKPQVKRTFDSYYRKKLLEKINNIKEKSQLVLIFKIVNRDIGNDYSENKSGIFFNMNLLSNDAIIEISDLINTFIETETENASENTEDKVTYKSYSDNEVEVYNSFGSRLSNQEKSILKKCKNFN
;
A
#
# COMPACT_ATOMS: atom_id res chain seq x y z
N MET A 1 -25.65 23.17 27.74
CA MET A 1 -24.76 22.01 27.92
C MET A 1 -24.17 21.74 26.56
N GLU A 2 -22.93 22.18 26.34
CA GLU A 2 -22.16 21.71 25.18
C GLU A 2 -21.69 20.29 25.52
N GLU A 3 -22.19 19.30 24.79
CA GLU A 3 -21.68 17.93 24.89
C GLU A 3 -20.25 17.91 24.37
N GLU A 4 -19.28 17.70 25.28
CA GLU A 4 -17.91 17.38 24.91
C GLU A 4 -17.91 16.07 24.11
N LYS A 5 -17.72 16.19 22.79
CA LYS A 5 -17.54 15.02 21.93
C LYS A 5 -16.30 14.25 22.41
N PRO A 6 -16.40 12.94 22.69
CA PRO A 6 -15.25 12.16 23.12
C PRO A 6 -14.16 12.24 22.06
N GLN A 7 -12.95 12.59 22.49
CA GLN A 7 -11.75 12.62 21.65
C GLN A 7 -11.49 11.20 21.14
N VAL A 8 -11.96 10.89 19.92
CA VAL A 8 -11.77 9.58 19.28
C VAL A 8 -10.27 9.40 19.04
N LYS A 9 -9.64 8.57 19.87
CA LYS A 9 -8.24 8.21 19.72
C LYS A 9 -8.09 7.46 18.41
N ARG A 10 -7.41 8.07 17.43
CA ARG A 10 -7.13 7.43 16.13
C ARG A 10 -6.24 6.22 16.38
N THR A 11 -6.72 5.03 16.03
CA THR A 11 -5.94 3.78 16.15
C THR A 11 -4.99 3.61 14.98
N PHE A 12 -5.41 4.02 13.78
CA PHE A 12 -4.61 3.96 12.56
C PHE A 12 -3.90 5.26 12.28
N ASP A 13 -2.58 5.17 12.07
CA ASP A 13 -1.73 6.29 11.73
C ASP A 13 -1.88 6.70 10.25
N SER A 14 -1.27 7.84 9.90
CA SER A 14 -1.30 8.37 8.54
C SER A 14 -0.63 7.44 7.53
N TYR A 15 0.41 6.70 7.95
CA TYR A 15 1.13 5.77 7.09
C TYR A 15 0.23 4.60 6.67
N TYR A 16 -0.48 3.99 7.62
CA TYR A 16 -1.43 2.91 7.36
C TYR A 16 -2.54 3.36 6.42
N ARG A 17 -3.16 4.52 6.68
CA ARG A 17 -4.22 5.07 5.81
C ARG A 17 -3.73 5.33 4.39
N LYS A 18 -2.50 5.81 4.23
CA LYS A 18 -1.88 6.01 2.91
C LYS A 18 -1.69 4.68 2.18
N LYS A 19 -1.18 3.65 2.86
CA LYS A 19 -0.99 2.33 2.28
C LYS A 19 -2.33 1.71 1.87
N LEU A 20 -3.38 1.89 2.67
CA LEU A 20 -4.72 1.44 2.34
C LEU A 20 -5.27 2.16 1.09
N LEU A 21 -5.08 3.48 1.00
CA LEU A 21 -5.46 4.25 -0.18
C LEU A 21 -4.74 3.77 -1.45
N GLU A 22 -3.45 3.48 -1.36
CA GLU A 22 -2.69 2.90 -2.47
C GLU A 22 -3.27 1.55 -2.90
N LYS A 23 -3.66 0.68 -1.95
CA LYS A 23 -4.34 -0.59 -2.26
C LYS A 23 -5.67 -0.35 -2.98
N ILE A 24 -6.51 0.57 -2.50
CA ILE A 24 -7.81 0.91 -3.12
C ILE A 24 -7.60 1.40 -4.55
N ASN A 25 -6.61 2.28 -4.78
CA ASN A 25 -6.33 2.82 -6.12
C ASN A 25 -5.81 1.78 -7.11
N ASN A 26 -5.26 0.66 -6.64
CA ASN A 26 -4.80 -0.43 -7.49
C ASN A 26 -5.92 -1.38 -7.93
N ILE A 27 -7.12 -1.28 -7.34
CA ILE A 27 -8.28 -2.09 -7.69
C ILE A 27 -8.80 -1.66 -9.07
N LYS A 28 -8.86 -2.61 -10.00
CA LYS A 28 -9.36 -2.38 -11.36
C LYS A 28 -10.84 -2.74 -11.50
N GLU A 29 -11.33 -3.66 -10.68
CA GLU A 29 -12.69 -4.17 -10.80
C GLU A 29 -13.69 -3.19 -10.20
N LYS A 30 -14.65 -2.73 -11.01
CA LYS A 30 -15.63 -1.73 -10.57
C LYS A 30 -16.57 -2.25 -9.48
N SER A 31 -16.89 -3.55 -9.50
CA SER A 31 -17.73 -4.20 -8.47
C SER A 31 -17.10 -4.09 -7.08
N GLN A 32 -15.78 -4.34 -6.97
CA GLN A 32 -15.01 -4.21 -5.74
C GLN A 32 -14.99 -2.77 -5.22
N LEU A 33 -14.79 -1.79 -6.11
CA LEU A 33 -14.87 -0.37 -5.76
C LEU A 33 -16.25 0.04 -5.26
N VAL A 34 -17.33 -0.52 -5.82
CA VAL A 34 -18.70 -0.27 -5.34
C VAL A 34 -18.91 -0.82 -3.93
N LEU A 35 -18.33 -1.98 -3.59
CA LEU A 35 -18.41 -2.54 -2.24
C LEU A 35 -17.70 -1.65 -1.22
N ILE A 36 -16.50 -1.17 -1.56
CA ILE A 36 -15.76 -0.21 -0.72
C ILE A 36 -16.59 1.07 -0.53
N PHE A 37 -17.17 1.60 -1.61
CA PHE A 37 -17.98 2.80 -1.53
C PHE A 37 -19.22 2.63 -0.64
N LYS A 38 -19.84 1.44 -0.61
CA LYS A 38 -20.97 1.18 0.32
C LYS A 38 -20.54 1.31 1.78
N ILE A 39 -19.35 0.82 2.14
CA ILE A 39 -18.81 0.96 3.51
C ILE A 39 -18.57 2.44 3.82
N VAL A 40 -17.94 3.16 2.89
CA VAL A 40 -17.68 4.60 3.03
C VAL A 40 -18.99 5.38 3.21
N ASN A 41 -19.96 5.20 2.32
CA ASN A 41 -21.24 5.91 2.36
C ASN A 41 -22.05 5.56 3.62
N ARG A 42 -21.89 4.36 4.18
CA ARG A 42 -22.52 3.98 5.47
C ARG A 42 -21.88 4.71 6.65
N ASP A 43 -20.58 4.97 6.60
CA ASP A 43 -19.82 5.57 7.71
C ASP A 43 -19.86 7.10 7.70
N ILE A 44 -19.56 7.73 6.56
CA ILE A 44 -19.47 9.19 6.43
C ILE A 44 -20.69 9.82 5.74
N GLY A 45 -21.68 9.02 5.33
CA GLY A 45 -22.86 9.52 4.64
C GLY A 45 -22.52 10.26 3.35
N ASN A 46 -22.98 11.50 3.24
CA ASN A 46 -22.79 12.37 2.08
C ASN A 46 -21.52 13.23 2.13
N ASP A 47 -20.58 12.97 3.05
CA ASP A 47 -19.30 13.70 3.14
C ASP A 47 -18.27 13.24 2.09
N TYR A 48 -18.71 13.19 0.83
CA TYR A 48 -17.90 12.91 -0.34
C TYR A 48 -18.25 13.89 -1.48
N SER A 49 -17.34 14.04 -2.42
CA SER A 49 -17.52 14.81 -3.64
C SER A 49 -17.59 13.87 -4.83
N GLU A 50 -18.43 14.17 -5.81
CA GLU A 50 -18.54 13.40 -7.04
C GLU A 50 -18.43 14.28 -8.28
N ASN A 51 -17.90 13.72 -9.37
CA ASN A 51 -17.90 14.31 -10.69
C ASN A 51 -17.95 13.22 -11.77
N LYS A 52 -17.90 13.61 -13.04
CA LYS A 52 -17.91 12.67 -14.19
C LYS A 52 -16.77 11.64 -14.15
N SER A 53 -15.67 11.96 -13.49
CA SER A 53 -14.48 11.11 -13.37
C SER A 53 -14.58 10.12 -12.19
N GLY A 54 -15.43 10.39 -11.19
CA GLY A 54 -15.64 9.47 -10.08
C GLY A 54 -16.03 10.14 -8.76
N ILE A 55 -15.84 9.37 -7.69
CA ILE A 55 -16.17 9.73 -6.31
C ILE A 55 -14.86 9.97 -5.54
N PHE A 56 -14.84 11.01 -4.72
CA PHE A 56 -13.71 11.45 -3.93
C PHE A 56 -14.16 11.65 -2.48
N PHE A 57 -13.48 11.04 -1.53
CA PHE A 57 -13.78 11.21 -0.11
C PHE A 57 -12.49 11.35 0.68
N ASN A 58 -12.60 11.97 1.87
CA ASN A 58 -11.45 12.15 2.74
C ASN A 58 -11.28 10.95 3.67
N MET A 59 -10.20 10.20 3.48
CA MET A 59 -9.88 9.01 4.29
C MET A 59 -9.75 9.30 5.79
N ASN A 60 -9.54 10.56 6.19
CA ASN A 60 -9.44 10.97 7.59
C ASN A 60 -10.79 11.07 8.30
N LEU A 61 -11.90 11.12 7.55
CA LEU A 61 -13.25 11.16 8.10
C LEU A 61 -13.76 9.78 8.50
N LEU A 62 -13.15 8.72 7.96
CA LEU A 62 -13.55 7.36 8.24
C LEU A 62 -13.20 6.93 9.67
N SER A 63 -14.17 6.28 10.29
CA SER A 63 -14.06 5.62 11.58
C SER A 63 -13.06 4.47 11.54
N ASN A 64 -12.56 4.06 12.70
CA ASN A 64 -11.64 2.93 12.78
C ASN A 64 -12.31 1.64 12.30
N ASP A 65 -13.61 1.47 12.57
CA ASP A 65 -14.37 0.27 12.18
C ASP A 65 -14.50 0.19 10.65
N ALA A 66 -14.81 1.30 9.98
CA ALA A 66 -14.85 1.34 8.52
C ALA A 66 -13.49 1.05 7.89
N ILE A 67 -12.39 1.52 8.50
CA ILE A 67 -11.03 1.23 8.02
C ILE A 67 -10.70 -0.25 8.13
N ILE A 68 -11.10 -0.91 9.22
CA ILE A 68 -10.91 -2.35 9.41
C ILE A 68 -11.69 -3.12 8.35
N GLU A 69 -12.98 -2.81 8.18
CA GLU A 69 -13.83 -3.51 7.22
C GLU A 69 -13.34 -3.35 5.78
N ILE A 70 -12.88 -2.15 5.39
CA ILE A 70 -12.27 -1.93 4.07
C ILE A 70 -10.98 -2.74 3.92
N SER A 71 -10.13 -2.77 4.96
CA SER A 71 -8.89 -3.55 4.94
C SER A 71 -9.17 -5.04 4.77
N ASP A 72 -10.11 -5.58 5.53
CA ASP A 72 -10.48 -7.00 5.49
C ASP A 72 -11.04 -7.38 4.12
N LEU A 73 -11.95 -6.55 3.59
CA LEU A 73 -12.53 -6.73 2.26
C LEU A 73 -11.46 -6.78 1.16
N ILE A 74 -10.47 -5.87 1.21
CA ILE A 74 -9.37 -5.86 0.24
C ILE A 74 -8.50 -7.11 0.34
N ASN A 75 -8.25 -7.61 1.55
CA ASN A 75 -7.47 -8.85 1.72
C ASN A 75 -8.22 -10.04 1.13
N THR A 76 -9.55 -10.12 1.28
CA THR A 76 -10.37 -11.15 0.63
C THR A 76 -10.28 -11.09 -0.89
N PHE A 77 -10.27 -9.90 -1.50
CA PHE A 77 -10.10 -9.77 -2.96
C PHE A 77 -8.75 -10.35 -3.41
N ILE A 78 -7.68 -10.03 -2.70
CA ILE A 78 -6.33 -10.54 -3.02
C ILE A 78 -6.30 -12.08 -2.93
N GLU A 79 -6.89 -12.66 -1.89
CA GLU A 79 -6.98 -14.11 -1.71
C GLU A 79 -7.71 -14.78 -2.88
N THR A 80 -8.86 -14.23 -3.28
CA THR A 80 -9.62 -14.76 -4.42
C THR A 80 -8.86 -14.64 -5.75
N GLU A 81 -8.08 -13.58 -5.96
CA GLU A 81 -7.25 -13.45 -7.17
C GLU A 81 -6.10 -14.47 -7.18
N THR A 82 -5.48 -14.76 -6.04
CA THR A 82 -4.41 -15.77 -5.94
C THR A 82 -4.88 -17.20 -6.15
N GLU A 83 -6.10 -17.54 -5.72
CA GLU A 83 -6.70 -18.86 -5.97
C GLU A 83 -7.00 -19.06 -7.46
N ASN A 84 -7.61 -18.07 -8.11
CA ASN A 84 -7.91 -18.11 -9.54
C ASN A 84 -6.65 -18.10 -10.44
N ALA A 85 -5.52 -17.58 -9.95
CA ALA A 85 -4.25 -17.61 -10.66
C ALA A 85 -3.52 -18.97 -10.56
N SER A 86 -3.78 -19.78 -9.51
CA SER A 86 -3.17 -21.10 -9.35
C SER A 86 -3.78 -22.17 -10.27
N GLU A 87 -5.00 -21.96 -10.77
CA GLU A 87 -5.65 -22.91 -11.68
C GLU A 87 -5.20 -22.76 -13.15
N ASN A 88 -4.38 -21.76 -13.50
CA ASN A 88 -4.02 -21.45 -14.90
C ASN A 88 -2.51 -21.36 -15.20
N THR A 89 -1.66 -22.13 -14.51
CA THR A 89 -0.24 -22.24 -14.91
C THR A 89 0.16 -23.67 -15.22
N GLU A 90 -0.17 -24.13 -16.43
CA GLU A 90 0.70 -25.05 -17.16
C GLU A 90 2.01 -24.32 -17.53
N ASP A 91 3.13 -24.91 -17.12
CA ASP A 91 4.51 -24.75 -17.60
C ASP A 91 5.10 -23.34 -17.74
N LYS A 92 5.45 -22.72 -16.60
CA LYS A 92 6.55 -21.74 -16.57
C LYS A 92 7.89 -22.47 -16.56
N VAL A 93 8.50 -22.62 -17.72
CA VAL A 93 9.90 -23.08 -17.88
C VAL A 93 10.82 -22.20 -17.04
N THR A 94 11.40 -22.77 -16.00
CA THR A 94 12.37 -22.11 -15.13
C THR A 94 13.71 -21.97 -15.87
N TYR A 95 14.06 -20.76 -16.29
CA TYR A 95 15.40 -20.46 -16.81
C TYR A 95 16.43 -20.64 -15.69
N LYS A 96 17.34 -21.62 -15.82
CA LYS A 96 18.55 -21.73 -15.01
C LYS A 96 19.74 -21.20 -15.81
N SER A 97 20.38 -20.16 -15.29
CA SER A 97 21.63 -19.64 -15.85
C SER A 97 22.79 -20.55 -15.43
N TYR A 98 23.54 -21.07 -16.41
CA TYR A 98 24.74 -21.91 -16.18
C TYR A 98 26.02 -21.07 -16.00
N SER A 99 25.93 -19.98 -15.24
CA SER A 99 27.06 -19.09 -14.97
C SER A 99 27.50 -19.20 -13.51
N ASP A 100 27.83 -20.42 -13.09
CA ASP A 100 28.66 -20.65 -11.91
C ASP A 100 30.11 -20.49 -12.33
N ASN A 101 30.62 -19.27 -12.26
CA ASN A 101 32.00 -18.92 -11.88
C ASN A 101 32.18 -17.39 -12.02
N GLU A 102 32.72 -16.77 -10.97
CA GLU A 102 33.23 -15.36 -10.90
C GLU A 102 32.36 -14.24 -10.29
N VAL A 103 31.50 -14.49 -9.29
CA VAL A 103 30.91 -13.37 -8.49
C VAL A 103 31.18 -13.44 -6.97
N GLU A 104 31.81 -14.50 -6.47
CA GLU A 104 32.01 -14.65 -5.01
C GLU A 104 33.16 -13.83 -4.41
N VAL A 105 33.97 -13.13 -5.21
CA VAL A 105 35.10 -12.34 -4.66
C VAL A 105 34.72 -10.88 -4.30
N TYR A 106 33.61 -10.34 -4.81
CA TYR A 106 33.28 -8.92 -4.63
C TYR A 106 32.46 -8.57 -3.39
N ASN A 107 31.90 -9.55 -2.68
CA ASN A 107 31.09 -9.31 -1.47
C ASN A 107 31.91 -9.28 -0.16
N SER A 108 33.23 -9.48 -0.21
CA SER A 108 34.08 -9.48 1.00
C SER A 108 34.36 -8.08 1.58
N PHE A 109 34.04 -7.00 0.85
CA PHE A 109 34.30 -5.61 1.28
C PHE A 109 33.05 -4.81 1.71
N GLY A 110 31.91 -5.49 1.92
CA GLY A 110 30.69 -4.85 2.41
C GLY A 110 29.87 -4.14 1.32
N SER A 111 28.71 -3.60 1.72
CA SER A 111 27.72 -2.99 0.83
C SER A 111 28.31 -1.79 0.05
N ARG A 112 28.13 -1.78 -1.27
CA ARG A 112 28.50 -0.64 -2.11
C ARG A 112 27.65 0.58 -1.77
N LEU A 113 28.30 1.67 -1.38
CA LEU A 113 27.64 2.95 -1.15
C LEU A 113 27.04 3.50 -2.46
N SER A 114 25.82 4.02 -2.34
CA SER A 114 25.13 4.83 -3.35
C SER A 114 25.90 6.12 -3.67
N ASN A 115 25.61 6.72 -4.82
CA ASN A 115 26.22 8.00 -5.21
C ASN A 115 25.89 9.13 -4.22
N GLN A 116 24.72 9.07 -3.59
CA GLN A 116 24.30 10.01 -2.55
C GLN A 116 25.20 9.88 -1.32
N GLU A 117 25.42 8.67 -0.82
CA GLU A 117 26.30 8.41 0.33
C GLU A 117 27.75 8.83 0.05
N LYS A 118 28.25 8.56 -1.16
CA LYS A 118 29.58 9.02 -1.60
C LYS A 118 29.71 10.54 -1.59
N SER A 119 28.66 11.26 -1.99
CA SER A 119 28.62 12.73 -1.97
C SER A 119 28.69 13.28 -0.54
N ILE A 120 27.99 12.65 0.40
CA ILE A 120 28.01 13.01 1.82
C ILE A 120 29.41 12.81 2.41
N LEU A 121 30.02 11.64 2.21
CA LEU A 121 31.37 11.36 2.72
C LEU A 121 32.43 12.31 2.15
N LYS A 122 32.32 12.70 0.88
CA LYS A 122 33.20 13.73 0.30
C LYS A 122 33.07 15.07 1.02
N LYS A 123 31.86 15.48 1.39
CA LYS A 123 31.64 16.71 2.15
C LYS A 123 32.23 16.61 3.56
N CYS A 124 32.02 15.48 4.25
CA CYS A 124 32.55 15.27 5.60
C CYS A 124 34.09 15.29 5.67
N LYS A 125 34.79 14.84 4.62
CA LYS A 125 36.26 14.92 4.58
C LYS A 125 36.82 16.34 4.51
N ASN A 126 36.03 17.32 4.05
CA ASN A 126 36.47 18.72 3.94
C ASN A 126 36.28 19.52 5.24
N PHE A 127 35.86 18.88 6.33
CA PHE A 127 35.65 19.51 7.65
C PHE A 127 36.77 19.21 8.67
N ASN A 128 37.92 18.67 8.23
CA ASN A 128 39.15 18.54 9.02
C ASN A 128 40.30 19.28 8.34
#